data_AF-A0A955ADK4-F1
#
_entry.id   AF-A0A955ADK4-F1
#
_cell.length_a   1.000
_cell.length_b   1.000
_cell.length_c   1.000
_cell.angle_alpha   90.00
_cell.angle_beta   90.00
_cell.angle_gamma   90.00
#
_symmetry.space_group_name_H-M   'P 1'
#
loop_
_entity.id
_entity.type
_entity.pdbx_description
1 polymer ?
#
loop_
_entity_poly.entity_id
_entity_poly.type
_entity_poly.pdbx_seq_one_letter_code
_entity_poly.pdbx_strand_id
1 'polypeptide(L)'
;MNSASPAQMLSPARSIAATHSPATRPTTAHPSYMRLSQVDADHRLNRRNGEEDSGWCSPEEDGVSTGYESVGSVGIRDLRMVDRYCLLETEDGSRLVEPATSRDHAEIHQLLLAVFQGPSRREFGSQNEHPLYEPSDRLVIRERGRLVAHIHPQYRRIVFADQSLMVGNLDALCTLPEYRGRGYAHQLMLGAEEQLQAAGAAMAMVCTDQPAFFREMGYAPCGRHCFSSASPRDILAQLELVRPKYRRWEQPPPSLNIRLWRQTELGSLMRIYNDNTAEGFGATQRDEDHWRWLINRQAFDQIYVAIDGPDRLDLEHRNSPIVGYAVVRRGQIVELMTSPLHDQSAAQLVRRVCADAIERDQLRVTAHAPPGHPIHQLIEDAGGRHFAAETVGSRTWMAKVFDPLEFLRRQRHNVAARVKATKRNLPIEFGMLLDGQPLTVSVTRRTVKVSSGGNLSDRLELDSPTLTQMLLGHASPSELSDRGQLAYVTDETLEIAEAVFPKLPFWQPVFDTIRGS
;
A
#
# COMPACT_ATOMS: atom_id res chain seq x y z
N MET A 1 7.01 1.44 -61.74
CA MET A 1 8.05 0.96 -62.69
C MET A 1 9.40 1.31 -62.12
N ASN A 2 10.19 0.27 -61.83
CA ASN A 2 11.66 0.18 -61.67
C ASN A 2 12.37 1.16 -60.70
N SER A 3 13.25 0.76 -59.78
CA SER A 3 13.85 -0.53 -59.43
C SER A 3 14.88 -0.31 -58.29
N ALA A 4 14.93 -1.27 -57.35
CA ALA A 4 16.09 -1.80 -56.62
C ALA A 4 16.93 -0.97 -55.60
N SER A 5 16.83 -1.43 -54.35
CA SER A 5 17.81 -1.53 -53.21
C SER A 5 19.21 -2.07 -53.63
N PRO A 6 20.26 -2.25 -52.75
CA PRO A 6 20.24 -2.38 -51.27
C PRO A 6 21.47 -1.91 -50.41
N ALA A 7 21.23 -1.89 -49.10
CA ALA A 7 22.05 -2.31 -47.93
C ALA A 7 23.54 -1.91 -47.77
N GLN A 8 23.92 -1.51 -46.55
CA GLN A 8 24.85 -2.29 -45.71
C GLN A 8 24.90 -1.84 -44.23
N MET A 9 24.82 -2.84 -43.36
CA MET A 9 25.13 -2.82 -41.92
C MET A 9 26.63 -2.52 -41.70
N LEU A 10 27.00 -1.94 -40.56
CA LEU A 10 28.14 -2.34 -39.73
C LEU A 10 28.15 -1.58 -38.38
N SER A 11 28.28 -2.35 -37.30
CA SER A 11 28.67 -1.98 -35.93
C SER A 11 29.59 -3.12 -35.45
N PRO A 12 30.36 -3.02 -34.35
CA PRO A 12 30.86 -1.87 -33.61
C PRO A 12 32.40 -1.97 -33.34
N ALA A 13 33.03 -0.93 -32.78
CA ALA A 13 34.40 -1.02 -32.26
C ALA A 13 34.46 -0.57 -30.79
N ARG A 14 34.97 -1.49 -29.95
CA ARG A 14 35.38 -1.30 -28.56
C ARG A 14 36.60 -0.36 -28.47
N SER A 15 36.68 0.42 -27.40
CA SER A 15 37.98 0.78 -26.82
C SER A 15 37.90 0.88 -25.30
N ILE A 16 38.87 0.24 -24.66
CA ILE A 16 39.15 0.13 -23.24
C ILE A 16 40.34 1.04 -22.96
N ALA A 17 40.30 1.85 -21.90
CA ALA A 17 41.47 2.11 -21.06
C ALA A 17 41.05 2.84 -19.76
N ALA A 18 41.46 2.24 -18.64
CA ALA A 18 41.30 2.71 -17.28
C ALA A 18 42.40 3.73 -16.89
N THR A 19 42.16 4.51 -15.83
CA THR A 19 43.22 4.88 -14.87
C THR A 19 42.65 5.36 -13.52
N HIS A 20 43.32 4.88 -12.48
CA HIS A 20 43.21 5.00 -11.02
C HIS A 20 42.57 6.22 -10.30
N SER A 21 41.70 5.86 -9.34
CA SER A 21 41.56 6.23 -7.91
C SER A 21 42.55 7.23 -7.27
N PRO A 22 42.15 7.99 -6.21
CA PRO A 22 42.18 7.38 -4.87
C PRO A 22 41.04 7.77 -3.89
N ALA A 23 40.94 6.90 -2.88
CA ALA A 23 40.03 6.87 -1.75
C ALA A 23 40.11 8.08 -0.79
N THR A 24 38.94 8.47 -0.27
CA THR A 24 38.81 9.24 0.97
C THR A 24 37.86 8.54 1.94
N ARG A 25 38.34 8.41 3.18
CA ARG A 25 37.73 7.72 4.33
C ARG A 25 36.37 8.34 4.74
N PRO A 26 35.43 7.55 5.29
CA PRO A 26 34.24 8.09 5.92
C PRO A 26 34.53 8.52 7.35
N THR A 27 34.25 9.79 7.65
CA THR A 27 34.26 10.36 9.00
C THR A 27 32.98 9.96 9.73
N THR A 28 33.15 9.39 10.91
CA THR A 28 32.09 9.07 11.88
C THR A 28 31.34 10.33 12.31
N ALA A 29 30.02 10.36 12.09
CA ALA A 29 29.13 11.37 12.66
C ALA A 29 28.04 10.68 13.49
N HIS A 30 28.06 10.99 14.78
CA HIS A 30 27.07 10.56 15.78
C HIS A 30 25.64 11.01 15.41
N PRO A 31 24.61 10.18 15.66
CA PRO A 31 23.23 10.64 15.62
C PRO A 31 22.94 11.47 16.87
N SER A 32 22.74 12.78 16.67
CA SER A 32 22.19 13.67 17.69
C SER A 32 20.69 13.40 17.82
N TYR A 33 20.29 12.87 18.97
CA TYR A 33 18.91 12.74 19.41
C TYR A 33 18.24 14.12 19.49
N MET A 34 17.20 14.37 18.70
CA MET A 34 16.22 15.41 19.03
C MET A 34 15.10 14.77 19.87
N ARG A 35 15.05 15.24 21.12
CA ARG A 35 14.01 15.01 22.10
C ARG A 35 12.69 15.61 21.63
N LEU A 36 11.63 14.85 21.88
CA LEU A 36 10.26 15.33 22.01
C LEU A 36 10.19 16.37 23.13
N SER A 37 9.56 17.51 22.83
CA SER A 37 9.13 18.50 23.80
C SER A 37 7.97 17.93 24.64
N GLN A 38 8.28 17.55 25.88
CA GLN A 38 7.31 17.46 26.97
C GLN A 38 7.12 18.86 27.55
N VAL A 39 5.88 19.31 27.62
CA VAL A 39 5.46 20.46 28.42
C VAL A 39 4.88 19.94 29.72
N ASP A 40 5.57 20.31 30.80
CA ASP A 40 5.13 20.59 32.17
C ASP A 40 4.03 19.75 32.82
N ALA A 41 4.45 18.93 33.79
CA ALA A 41 3.70 18.67 35.00
C ALA A 41 4.67 18.79 36.19
N ASP A 42 4.63 19.96 36.82
CA ASP A 42 5.51 20.33 37.92
C ASP A 42 5.01 19.76 39.26
N HIS A 43 5.95 19.15 39.96
CA HIS A 43 6.11 19.00 41.41
C HIS A 43 4.90 18.79 42.34
N ARG A 44 4.92 17.65 43.05
CA ARG A 44 5.19 17.55 44.50
C ARG A 44 5.19 16.09 44.95
N LEU A 45 6.31 15.58 45.45
CA LEU A 45 6.31 14.54 46.50
C LEU A 45 7.63 14.59 47.29
N ASN A 46 7.43 14.65 48.60
CA ASN A 46 8.39 14.89 49.66
C ASN A 46 9.02 13.56 50.09
N ARG A 47 10.34 13.52 50.29
CA ARG A 47 11.07 12.39 50.89
C ARG A 47 11.00 12.45 52.43
N ARG A 48 10.76 11.30 53.07
CA ARG A 48 11.24 10.86 54.41
C ARG A 48 11.08 9.33 54.42
N ASN A 49 12.16 8.54 54.37
CA ASN A 49 13.06 8.06 55.45
C ASN A 49 12.41 7.09 56.46
N GLY A 50 13.08 5.95 56.66
CA GLY A 50 12.85 4.88 57.65
C GLY A 50 13.15 3.51 57.01
N GLU A 51 14.38 2.96 57.04
CA GLU A 51 15.00 2.19 58.15
C GLU A 51 14.07 1.07 58.62
N GLU A 52 14.38 -0.20 58.33
CA GLU A 52 15.04 -1.23 59.18
C GLU A 52 14.18 -2.51 58.98
N ASP A 53 14.57 -3.78 59.13
CA ASP A 53 15.79 -4.52 59.41
C ASP A 53 15.39 -6.03 59.30
N SER A 54 16.37 -6.92 59.03
CA SER A 54 16.34 -8.40 59.27
C SER A 54 15.26 -9.27 58.55
N GLY A 55 15.48 -10.53 58.15
CA GLY A 55 16.60 -11.46 58.26
C GLY A 55 16.21 -12.82 57.65
N TRP A 56 17.25 -13.57 57.22
CA TRP A 56 17.40 -15.03 57.25
C TRP A 56 16.25 -15.97 56.81
N CYS A 57 16.44 -16.67 55.68
CA CYS A 57 16.68 -18.13 55.60
C CYS A 57 16.52 -18.63 54.16
N SER A 58 17.56 -19.27 53.63
CA SER A 58 17.40 -20.35 52.64
C SER A 58 17.17 -21.66 53.41
N PRO A 59 16.43 -22.62 52.84
CA PRO A 59 17.15 -23.70 52.17
C PRO A 59 16.44 -24.31 50.94
N GLU A 60 17.29 -24.93 50.12
CA GLU A 60 17.14 -26.23 49.44
C GLU A 60 16.02 -26.49 48.40
N GLU A 61 16.54 -27.01 47.29
CA GLU A 61 15.99 -27.86 46.24
C GLU A 61 14.68 -28.59 46.53
N ASP A 62 13.70 -28.46 45.64
CA ASP A 62 12.98 -29.61 45.10
C ASP A 62 12.23 -29.25 43.82
N GLY A 63 12.29 -30.16 42.84
CA GLY A 63 11.69 -30.00 41.52
C GLY A 63 10.17 -30.04 41.58
N VAL A 64 9.52 -29.11 40.87
CA VAL A 64 8.09 -29.17 40.59
C VAL A 64 7.82 -28.78 39.14
N SER A 65 7.31 -29.78 38.42
CA SER A 65 6.53 -29.69 37.20
C SER A 65 5.43 -28.61 37.31
N THR A 66 5.50 -27.56 36.50
CA THR A 66 4.36 -26.65 36.32
C THR A 66 3.66 -26.98 35.03
N GLY A 67 2.53 -27.68 35.16
CA GLY A 67 1.56 -27.85 34.11
C GLY A 67 1.03 -26.50 33.65
N TYR A 68 1.02 -26.31 32.33
CA TYR A 68 0.17 -25.32 31.69
C TYR A 68 -1.28 -25.78 31.85
N GLU A 69 -2.00 -25.20 32.80
CA GLU A 69 -3.46 -25.27 32.81
C GLU A 69 -3.99 -24.55 31.57
N SER A 70 -4.75 -25.28 30.77
CA SER A 70 -5.43 -24.79 29.59
C SER A 70 -6.47 -23.75 29.99
N VAL A 71 -6.29 -22.52 29.52
CA VAL A 71 -7.37 -21.53 29.50
C VAL A 71 -8.44 -22.07 28.56
N GLY A 72 -9.66 -22.17 29.08
CA GLY A 72 -10.79 -22.88 28.49
C GLY A 72 -11.01 -22.56 27.02
N SER A 73 -10.94 -23.61 26.21
CA SER A 73 -11.44 -23.62 24.84
C SER A 73 -12.96 -23.40 24.86
N VAL A 74 -13.43 -22.25 24.40
CA VAL A 74 -14.83 -22.10 23.99
C VAL A 74 -15.01 -23.00 22.76
N GLY A 75 -15.82 -24.05 22.88
CA GLY A 75 -16.11 -24.95 21.77
C GLY A 75 -16.88 -24.22 20.67
N ILE A 76 -16.37 -24.26 19.44
CA ILE A 76 -17.03 -23.72 18.26
C ILE A 76 -17.81 -24.86 17.59
N ARG A 77 -19.06 -24.62 17.20
CA ARG A 77 -19.78 -25.49 16.26
C ARG A 77 -19.97 -24.79 14.92
N ASP A 78 -19.95 -25.62 13.86
CA ASP A 78 -20.35 -25.40 12.46
C ASP A 78 -20.58 -23.95 11.97
N LEU A 79 -19.76 -23.55 11.00
CA LEU A 79 -20.03 -22.41 10.12
C LEU A 79 -21.31 -22.67 9.31
N ARG A 80 -22.33 -21.82 9.47
CA ARG A 80 -23.54 -21.85 8.64
C ARG A 80 -23.67 -20.54 7.88
N MET A 81 -23.58 -20.60 6.56
CA MET A 81 -23.91 -19.48 5.67
C MET A 81 -25.43 -19.29 5.60
N VAL A 82 -25.90 -18.10 5.96
CA VAL A 82 -27.27 -17.64 5.67
C VAL A 82 -27.13 -16.27 5.02
N ASP A 83 -27.51 -16.15 3.75
CA ASP A 83 -27.50 -14.90 2.96
C ASP A 83 -26.23 -14.05 3.08
N ARG A 84 -25.17 -14.37 2.31
CA ARG A 84 -23.90 -13.61 2.16
C ARG A 84 -23.09 -13.28 3.43
N TYR A 85 -23.61 -13.53 4.63
CA TYR A 85 -22.95 -13.19 5.90
C TYR A 85 -22.77 -14.43 6.76
N CYS A 86 -21.70 -14.42 7.55
CA CYS A 86 -21.33 -15.54 8.40
C CYS A 86 -21.66 -15.24 9.85
N LEU A 87 -22.24 -16.24 10.50
CA LEU A 87 -22.70 -16.20 11.87
C LEU A 87 -21.80 -17.17 12.66
N LEU A 88 -20.95 -16.62 13.53
CA LEU A 88 -20.23 -17.43 14.51
C LEU A 88 -21.09 -17.54 15.76
N GLU A 89 -21.57 -18.74 16.08
CA GLU A 89 -22.39 -19.02 17.27
C GLU A 89 -21.52 -19.57 18.41
N THR A 90 -21.78 -19.14 19.64
CA THR A 90 -21.26 -19.75 20.87
C THR A 90 -22.06 -21.00 21.24
N GLU A 91 -21.57 -21.80 22.19
CA GLU A 91 -22.22 -23.06 22.64
C GLU A 91 -23.66 -22.87 23.17
N ASP A 92 -24.01 -21.67 23.61
CA ASP A 92 -25.36 -21.28 24.05
C ASP A 92 -26.27 -20.77 22.90
N GLY A 93 -25.79 -20.81 21.66
CA GLY A 93 -26.51 -20.32 20.48
C GLY A 93 -26.52 -18.79 20.32
N SER A 94 -25.74 -18.05 21.12
CA SER A 94 -25.59 -16.61 20.94
C SER A 94 -24.62 -16.30 19.79
N ARG A 95 -24.95 -15.32 18.94
CA ARG A 95 -24.07 -14.89 17.85
C ARG A 95 -22.95 -14.04 18.41
N LEU A 96 -21.71 -14.47 18.20
CA LEU A 96 -20.54 -13.76 18.69
C LEU A 96 -20.14 -12.62 17.76
N VAL A 97 -20.19 -12.86 16.44
CA VAL A 97 -19.93 -11.85 15.40
C VAL A 97 -21.22 -11.62 14.61
N GLU A 98 -21.60 -10.37 14.46
CA GLU A 98 -22.82 -9.95 13.75
C GLU A 98 -22.51 -8.85 12.73
N PRO A 99 -23.16 -8.85 11.55
CA PRO A 99 -23.14 -7.70 10.67
C PRO A 99 -23.90 -6.54 11.32
N ALA A 100 -23.36 -5.34 11.20
CA ALA A 100 -23.99 -4.13 11.73
C ALA A 100 -25.17 -3.68 10.85
N THR A 101 -25.97 -2.79 11.41
CA THR A 101 -27.06 -2.09 10.73
C THR A 101 -26.83 -0.59 10.78
N SER A 102 -27.61 0.17 10.01
CA SER A 102 -27.55 1.63 10.05
C SER A 102 -27.87 2.21 11.43
N ARG A 103 -28.59 1.46 12.29
CA ARG A 103 -28.89 1.84 13.68
C ARG A 103 -27.64 1.80 14.57
N ASP A 104 -26.64 1.01 14.20
CA ASP A 104 -25.43 0.79 14.99
C ASP A 104 -24.36 1.85 14.75
N HIS A 105 -24.51 2.68 13.70
CA HIS A 105 -23.54 3.70 13.32
C HIS A 105 -23.15 4.64 14.47
N ALA A 106 -24.11 5.05 15.30
CA ALA A 106 -23.82 5.93 16.43
C ALA A 106 -22.98 5.22 17.51
N GLU A 107 -23.31 3.97 17.84
CA GLU A 107 -22.59 3.19 18.83
C GLU A 107 -21.19 2.80 18.33
N ILE A 108 -21.07 2.44 17.05
CA ILE A 108 -19.79 2.20 16.38
C ILE A 108 -18.91 3.45 16.43
N HIS A 109 -19.45 4.64 16.10
CA HIS A 109 -18.67 5.87 16.17
C HIS A 109 -18.16 6.15 17.59
N GLN A 110 -18.98 5.92 18.62
CA GLN A 110 -18.55 6.06 20.01
C GLN A 110 -17.46 5.04 20.40
N LEU A 111 -17.57 3.79 19.95
CA LEU A 111 -16.51 2.79 20.15
C LEU A 111 -15.19 3.26 19.52
N LEU A 112 -15.23 3.73 18.28
CA LEU A 112 -14.03 4.20 17.57
C LEU A 112 -13.40 5.40 18.27
N LEU A 113 -14.20 6.35 18.76
CA LEU A 113 -13.69 7.46 19.57
C LEU A 113 -13.03 6.97 20.87
N ALA A 114 -13.62 5.98 21.54
CA ALA A 114 -13.07 5.43 22.78
C ALA A 114 -11.72 4.72 22.57
N VAL A 115 -11.54 4.02 21.45
CA VAL A 115 -10.32 3.23 21.18
C VAL A 115 -9.24 4.01 20.43
N PHE A 116 -9.63 4.79 19.42
CA PHE A 116 -8.71 5.46 18.49
C PHE A 116 -8.68 6.98 18.63
N GLN A 117 -9.55 7.58 19.45
CA GLN A 117 -9.73 9.04 19.53
C GLN A 117 -10.13 9.66 18.17
N GLY A 118 -10.79 8.89 17.32
CA GLY A 118 -11.24 9.26 15.99
C GLY A 118 -12.03 8.11 15.36
N PRO A 119 -12.56 8.26 14.14
CA PRO A 119 -12.52 9.44 13.27
C PRO A 119 -13.42 10.60 13.75
N SER A 120 -13.26 11.78 13.16
CA SER A 120 -14.20 12.90 13.38
C SER A 120 -15.62 12.53 12.90
N ARG A 121 -16.66 13.18 13.42
CA ARG A 121 -18.05 12.88 13.00
C ARG A 121 -18.24 13.06 11.48
N ARG A 122 -17.58 14.07 10.92
CA ARG A 122 -17.59 14.35 9.48
C ARG A 122 -16.90 13.23 8.70
N GLU A 123 -15.73 12.81 9.15
CA GLU A 123 -14.99 11.71 8.50
C GLU A 123 -15.76 10.39 8.58
N PHE A 124 -16.36 10.08 9.74
CA PHE A 124 -17.22 8.91 9.88
C PHE A 124 -18.43 8.96 8.94
N GLY A 125 -19.09 10.12 8.84
CA GLY A 125 -20.19 10.33 7.89
C GLY A 125 -19.76 10.07 6.45
N SER A 126 -18.62 10.63 6.04
CA SER A 126 -18.07 10.40 4.71
C SER A 126 -17.75 8.92 4.44
N GLN A 127 -17.26 8.16 5.42
CA GLN A 127 -17.05 6.72 5.24
C GLN A 127 -18.35 5.99 4.88
N ASN A 128 -19.48 6.40 5.47
CA ASN A 128 -20.79 5.81 5.23
C ASN A 128 -21.43 6.28 3.91
N GLU A 129 -20.87 7.32 3.27
CA GLU A 129 -21.27 7.82 1.96
C GLU A 129 -20.44 7.22 0.81
N HIS A 130 -19.49 6.31 1.12
CA HIS A 130 -18.69 5.67 0.10
C HIS A 130 -19.58 4.84 -0.85
N PRO A 131 -19.38 4.87 -2.19
CA PRO A 131 -20.32 4.26 -3.14
C PRO A 131 -20.54 2.76 -2.99
N LEU A 132 -19.53 2.04 -2.47
CA LEU A 132 -19.58 0.60 -2.20
C LEU A 132 -19.91 0.25 -0.74
N TYR A 133 -20.31 1.23 0.09
CA TYR A 133 -20.57 0.99 1.50
C TYR A 133 -21.99 0.50 1.75
N GLU A 134 -22.10 -0.61 2.49
CA GLU A 134 -23.33 -1.04 3.14
C GLU A 134 -23.12 -1.13 4.66
N PRO A 135 -24.12 -0.81 5.49
CA PRO A 135 -23.98 -0.93 6.95
C PRO A 135 -23.59 -2.34 7.42
N SER A 136 -24.08 -3.36 6.72
CA SER A 136 -23.77 -4.77 6.97
C SER A 136 -22.34 -5.15 6.61
N ASP A 137 -21.58 -4.27 5.97
CA ASP A 137 -20.17 -4.52 5.72
C ASP A 137 -19.38 -4.56 7.03
N ARG A 138 -19.78 -3.74 8.02
CA ARG A 138 -19.13 -3.68 9.33
C ARG A 138 -19.55 -4.88 10.16
N LEU A 139 -18.58 -5.49 10.83
CA LEU A 139 -18.82 -6.58 11.78
C LEU A 139 -18.60 -6.09 13.20
N VAL A 140 -19.47 -6.54 14.10
CA VAL A 140 -19.48 -6.14 15.51
C VAL A 140 -19.60 -7.35 16.42
N ILE A 141 -19.12 -7.19 17.65
CA ILE A 141 -19.35 -8.13 18.75
C ILE A 141 -20.06 -7.39 19.87
N ARG A 142 -21.08 -8.03 20.43
CA ARG A 142 -21.83 -7.52 21.58
C ARG A 142 -21.66 -8.42 22.80
N GLU A 143 -21.44 -7.80 23.95
CA GLU A 143 -21.49 -8.51 25.24
C GLU A 143 -22.53 -7.83 26.12
N ARG A 144 -23.54 -8.60 26.55
CA ARG A 144 -24.68 -8.10 27.37
C ARG A 144 -25.38 -6.88 26.73
N GLY A 145 -25.54 -6.92 25.41
CA GLY A 145 -26.22 -5.87 24.62
C GLY A 145 -25.37 -4.65 24.27
N ARG A 146 -24.14 -4.52 24.81
CA ARG A 146 -23.21 -3.43 24.50
C ARG A 146 -22.25 -3.84 23.40
N LEU A 147 -22.00 -2.96 22.43
CA LEU A 147 -20.97 -3.16 21.41
C LEU A 147 -19.58 -3.04 22.02
N VAL A 148 -18.78 -4.11 21.93
CA VAL A 148 -17.45 -4.21 22.57
C VAL A 148 -16.29 -4.36 21.60
N ALA A 149 -16.55 -4.77 20.36
CA ALA A 149 -15.54 -4.87 19.30
C ALA A 149 -16.15 -4.60 17.92
N HIS A 150 -15.32 -4.15 16.98
CA HIS A 150 -15.73 -3.79 15.62
C HIS A 150 -14.59 -3.98 14.61
N ILE A 151 -14.92 -4.29 13.36
CA ILE A 151 -14.04 -4.17 12.18
C ILE A 151 -14.85 -3.67 10.98
N HIS A 152 -14.21 -2.94 10.07
CA HIS A 152 -14.80 -2.47 8.82
C HIS A 152 -13.98 -2.94 7.60
N PRO A 153 -14.40 -4.03 6.94
CA PRO A 153 -13.99 -4.36 5.58
C PRO A 153 -14.51 -3.32 4.59
N GLN A 154 -13.61 -2.70 3.83
CA GLN A 154 -13.91 -1.74 2.78
C GLN A 154 -13.59 -2.33 1.41
N TYR A 155 -14.59 -2.43 0.54
CA TYR A 155 -14.41 -2.96 -0.80
C TYR A 155 -13.77 -1.93 -1.74
N ARG A 156 -12.76 -2.37 -2.49
CA ARG A 156 -12.08 -1.58 -3.53
C ARG A 156 -11.82 -2.45 -4.75
N ARG A 157 -11.97 -1.87 -5.94
CA ARG A 157 -11.40 -2.46 -7.16
C ARG A 157 -9.97 -1.97 -7.30
N ILE A 158 -9.01 -2.87 -7.39
CA ILE A 158 -7.58 -2.56 -7.52
C ILE A 158 -7.05 -3.13 -8.82
N VAL A 159 -6.30 -2.30 -9.55
CA VAL A 159 -5.65 -2.64 -10.81
C VAL A 159 -4.36 -3.41 -10.53
N PHE A 160 -4.23 -4.56 -11.20
CA PHE A 160 -3.07 -5.42 -11.23
C PHE A 160 -2.70 -5.67 -12.69
N ALA A 161 -1.94 -4.72 -13.27
CA ALA A 161 -1.66 -4.64 -14.70
C ALA A 161 -2.95 -4.61 -15.54
N ASP A 162 -3.19 -5.60 -16.39
CA ASP A 162 -4.37 -5.65 -17.28
C ASP A 162 -5.67 -6.14 -16.60
N GLN A 163 -5.64 -6.38 -15.28
CA GLN A 163 -6.79 -6.87 -14.53
C GLN A 163 -7.21 -5.94 -13.40
N SER A 164 -8.50 -5.95 -13.09
CA SER A 164 -9.06 -5.31 -11.90
C SER A 164 -9.65 -6.37 -10.99
N LEU A 165 -9.19 -6.42 -9.75
CA LEU A 165 -9.62 -7.39 -8.74
C LEU A 165 -10.32 -6.67 -7.60
N MET A 166 -11.35 -7.32 -7.04
CA MET A 166 -11.95 -6.86 -5.78
C MET A 166 -10.98 -7.16 -4.64
N VAL A 167 -10.73 -6.17 -3.78
CA VAL A 167 -9.83 -6.21 -2.62
C VAL A 167 -10.57 -5.63 -1.42
N GLY A 168 -10.41 -6.28 -0.27
CA GLY A 168 -10.91 -5.77 1.00
C GLY A 168 -9.84 -5.01 1.77
N ASN A 169 -10.02 -3.71 1.97
CA ASN A 169 -9.21 -2.95 2.93
C ASN A 169 -9.84 -3.09 4.31
N LEU A 170 -9.16 -3.76 5.23
CA LEU A 170 -9.59 -3.90 6.62
C LEU A 170 -9.20 -2.63 7.39
N ASP A 171 -10.19 -1.94 7.95
CA ASP A 171 -9.99 -0.75 8.75
C ASP A 171 -10.70 -0.87 10.10
N ALA A 172 -10.25 -0.05 11.05
CA ALA A 172 -10.91 0.16 12.33
C ALA A 172 -11.18 -1.11 13.15
N LEU A 173 -10.32 -2.13 13.04
CA LEU A 173 -10.33 -3.31 13.91
C LEU A 173 -10.01 -2.88 15.35
N CYS A 174 -10.98 -3.02 16.24
CA CYS A 174 -10.81 -2.65 17.64
C CYS A 174 -11.60 -3.53 18.59
N THR A 175 -11.11 -3.59 19.83
CA THR A 175 -11.81 -4.14 20.99
C THR A 175 -11.60 -3.18 22.15
N LEU A 176 -12.67 -2.90 22.89
CA LEU A 176 -12.60 -2.10 24.11
C LEU A 176 -11.53 -2.65 25.06
N PRO A 177 -10.73 -1.79 25.71
CA PRO A 177 -9.62 -2.22 26.57
C PRO A 177 -10.00 -3.28 27.61
N GLU A 178 -11.16 -3.14 28.26
CA GLU A 178 -11.64 -4.04 29.31
C GLU A 178 -12.14 -5.41 28.79
N TYR A 179 -12.23 -5.59 27.46
CA TYR A 179 -12.65 -6.82 26.78
C TYR A 179 -11.52 -7.50 25.98
N ARG A 180 -10.28 -6.99 26.06
CA ARG A 180 -9.12 -7.59 25.37
C ARG A 180 -8.72 -8.93 25.97
N GLY A 181 -7.96 -9.71 25.21
CA GLY A 181 -7.50 -11.05 25.63
C GLY A 181 -8.56 -12.16 25.54
N ARG A 182 -9.74 -11.85 24.99
CA ARG A 182 -10.88 -12.79 24.87
C ARG A 182 -11.06 -13.38 23.46
N GLY A 183 -10.15 -13.12 22.54
CA GLY A 183 -10.22 -13.62 21.16
C GLY A 183 -11.12 -12.83 20.19
N TYR A 184 -11.80 -11.76 20.63
CA TYR A 184 -12.72 -10.96 19.80
C TYR A 184 -12.11 -10.42 18.51
N ALA A 185 -10.89 -9.88 18.55
CA ALA A 185 -10.22 -9.40 17.36
C ALA A 185 -9.96 -10.52 16.33
N HIS A 186 -9.61 -11.72 16.80
CA HIS A 186 -9.40 -12.89 15.94
C HIS A 186 -10.70 -13.34 15.27
N GLN A 187 -11.80 -13.39 16.03
CA GLN A 187 -13.12 -13.76 15.51
C GLN A 187 -13.66 -12.76 14.48
N LEU A 188 -13.50 -11.46 14.76
CA LEU A 188 -13.83 -10.40 13.80
C LEU A 188 -13.03 -10.53 12.50
N MET A 189 -11.75 -10.87 12.61
CA MET A 189 -10.90 -11.08 11.43
C MET A 189 -11.31 -12.29 10.61
N LEU A 190 -11.63 -13.42 11.25
CA LEU A 190 -12.18 -14.60 10.55
C LEU A 190 -13.48 -14.27 9.83
N GLY A 191 -14.43 -13.62 10.51
CA GLY A 191 -15.70 -13.20 9.90
C GLY A 191 -15.50 -12.21 8.75
N ALA A 192 -14.56 -11.27 8.89
CA ALA A 192 -14.23 -10.31 7.84
C ALA A 192 -13.63 -10.97 6.60
N GLU A 193 -12.69 -11.91 6.78
CA GLU A 193 -12.10 -12.66 5.66
C GLU A 193 -13.13 -13.51 4.93
N GLU A 194 -14.04 -14.16 5.66
CA GLU A 194 -15.12 -14.95 5.08
C GLU A 194 -16.10 -14.08 4.28
N GLN A 195 -16.50 -12.93 4.84
CA GLN A 195 -17.35 -11.96 4.14
C GLN A 195 -16.67 -11.38 2.89
N LEU A 196 -15.37 -11.10 2.95
CA LEU A 196 -14.60 -10.64 1.79
C LEU A 196 -14.53 -11.71 0.69
N GLN A 197 -14.25 -12.97 1.06
CA GLN A 197 -14.21 -14.09 0.12
C GLN A 197 -15.58 -14.37 -0.50
N ALA A 198 -16.66 -14.33 0.30
CA ALA A 198 -18.03 -14.50 -0.18
C ALA A 198 -18.44 -13.39 -1.18
N ALA A 199 -17.90 -12.18 -1.01
CA ALA A 199 -18.06 -11.06 -1.95
C ALA A 199 -17.13 -11.15 -3.17
N GLY A 200 -16.32 -12.20 -3.29
CA GLY A 200 -15.41 -12.42 -4.41
C GLY A 200 -14.12 -11.59 -4.37
N ALA A 201 -13.76 -11.04 -3.20
CA ALA A 201 -12.46 -10.40 -3.04
C ALA A 201 -11.33 -11.41 -3.22
N ALA A 202 -10.28 -11.03 -3.94
CA ALA A 202 -9.11 -11.88 -4.16
C ALA A 202 -8.13 -11.85 -2.98
N MET A 203 -8.15 -10.77 -2.21
CA MET A 203 -7.24 -10.54 -1.10
C MET A 203 -7.80 -9.51 -0.12
N ALA A 204 -7.23 -9.51 1.09
CA ALA A 204 -7.40 -8.46 2.09
C ALA A 204 -6.10 -7.67 2.26
N MET A 205 -6.23 -6.39 2.63
CA MET A 205 -5.13 -5.49 2.94
C MET A 205 -5.41 -4.73 4.24
N VAL A 206 -4.37 -4.40 4.99
CA VAL A 206 -4.47 -3.62 6.22
C VAL A 206 -3.22 -2.75 6.40
N CYS A 207 -3.39 -1.56 6.96
CA CYS A 207 -2.27 -0.75 7.45
C CYS A 207 -2.33 -0.70 8.98
N THR A 208 -1.40 -1.38 9.64
CA THR A 208 -1.44 -1.66 11.07
C THR A 208 -0.17 -1.23 11.79
N ASP A 209 -0.28 -0.91 13.09
CA ASP A 209 0.84 -0.76 14.02
C ASP A 209 1.14 -2.05 14.83
N GLN A 210 0.39 -3.13 14.57
CA GLN A 210 0.53 -4.43 15.23
C GLN A 210 0.76 -5.56 14.21
N PRO A 211 1.86 -5.50 13.42
CA PRO A 211 2.07 -6.46 12.33
C PRO A 211 2.21 -7.92 12.80
N ALA A 212 2.62 -8.15 14.05
CA ALA A 212 2.73 -9.50 14.62
C ALA A 212 1.36 -10.23 14.67
N PHE A 213 0.31 -9.53 15.11
CA PHE A 213 -1.05 -10.08 15.19
C PHE A 213 -1.58 -10.53 13.82
N PHE A 214 -1.35 -9.73 12.77
CA PHE A 214 -1.78 -10.07 11.42
C PHE A 214 -0.92 -11.18 10.79
N ARG A 215 0.38 -11.24 11.13
CA ARG A 215 1.27 -12.32 10.67
C ARG A 215 0.79 -13.69 11.14
N GLU A 216 0.35 -13.80 12.38
CA GLU A 216 -0.23 -15.04 12.93
C GLU A 216 -1.48 -15.50 12.16
N MET A 217 -2.17 -14.59 11.46
CA MET A 217 -3.33 -14.88 10.63
C MET A 217 -3.00 -15.03 9.13
N GLY A 218 -1.72 -15.11 8.78
CA GLY A 218 -1.25 -15.35 7.42
C GLY A 218 -1.13 -14.09 6.56
N TYR A 219 -1.18 -12.89 7.14
CA TYR A 219 -0.85 -11.67 6.41
C TYR A 219 0.66 -11.52 6.29
N ALA A 220 1.12 -11.12 5.11
CA ALA A 220 2.51 -10.78 4.84
C ALA A 220 2.66 -9.27 4.64
N PRO A 221 3.84 -8.68 4.93
CA PRO A 221 4.12 -7.31 4.52
C PRO A 221 3.89 -7.13 3.01
N CYS A 222 3.26 -6.02 2.61
CA CYS A 222 3.00 -5.74 1.21
C CYS A 222 3.12 -4.25 0.91
N GLY A 223 3.67 -3.90 -0.25
CA GLY A 223 3.82 -2.50 -0.63
C GLY A 223 4.81 -1.74 0.24
N ARG A 224 5.03 -0.48 -0.12
CA ARG A 224 5.95 0.40 0.59
C ARG A 224 5.33 1.77 0.73
N HIS A 225 5.58 2.40 1.86
CA HIS A 225 5.41 3.83 1.99
C HIS A 225 6.48 4.50 1.11
N CYS A 226 6.03 5.16 0.04
CA CYS A 226 6.88 5.79 -0.95
C CYS A 226 6.60 7.30 -1.01
N PHE A 227 7.55 8.11 -0.55
CA PHE A 227 7.47 9.55 -0.62
C PHE A 227 8.86 10.21 -0.59
N SER A 228 8.97 11.41 -1.16
CA SER A 228 10.18 12.23 -1.04
C SER A 228 9.85 13.58 -0.43
N SER A 229 10.82 14.21 0.24
CA SER A 229 10.60 15.49 0.90
C SER A 229 11.82 16.40 0.92
N ALA A 230 11.59 17.69 0.67
CA ALA A 230 12.59 18.76 0.73
C ALA A 230 11.94 20.10 1.13
N SER A 231 12.77 21.14 1.29
CA SER A 231 12.28 22.52 1.42
C SER A 231 11.70 22.99 0.07
N PRO A 232 10.55 23.69 0.07
CA PRO A 232 9.97 24.21 -1.17
C PRO A 232 10.90 25.17 -1.92
N ARG A 233 11.75 25.92 -1.20
CA ARG A 233 12.71 26.85 -1.81
C ARG A 233 13.79 26.10 -2.61
N ASP A 234 14.25 24.96 -2.08
CA ASP A 234 15.29 24.17 -2.73
C ASP A 234 14.73 23.43 -3.95
N ILE A 235 13.49 22.94 -3.87
CA ILE A 235 12.79 22.35 -5.02
C ILE A 235 12.63 23.39 -6.13
N LEU A 236 12.23 24.62 -5.80
CA LEU A 236 12.12 25.71 -6.79
C LEU A 236 13.48 26.05 -7.41
N ALA A 237 14.53 26.15 -6.60
CA ALA A 237 15.88 26.40 -7.10
C ALA A 237 16.32 25.29 -8.07
N GLN A 238 16.07 24.02 -7.73
CA GLN A 238 16.39 22.89 -8.59
C GLN A 238 15.60 22.91 -9.91
N LEU A 239 14.31 23.24 -9.86
CA LEU A 239 13.46 23.37 -11.05
C LEU A 239 13.93 24.48 -12.02
N GLU A 240 14.57 25.54 -11.52
CA GLU A 240 15.19 26.56 -12.37
C GLU A 240 16.52 26.09 -12.97
N LEU A 241 17.30 25.26 -12.25
CA LEU A 241 18.56 24.70 -12.75
C LEU A 241 18.35 23.70 -13.90
N VAL A 242 17.34 22.84 -13.80
CA VAL A 242 17.03 21.81 -14.81
C VAL A 242 16.17 22.32 -15.95
N ARG A 243 15.78 23.61 -15.92
CA ARG A 243 14.97 24.20 -16.98
C ARG A 243 15.74 24.13 -18.31
N PRO A 244 15.12 23.61 -19.39
CA PRO A 244 15.80 23.54 -20.68
C PRO A 244 16.27 24.93 -21.11
N LYS A 245 17.56 25.06 -21.42
CA LYS A 245 18.12 26.29 -21.99
C LYS A 245 17.83 26.28 -23.49
N TYR A 246 16.78 26.98 -23.88
CA TYR A 246 16.45 27.16 -25.30
C TYR A 246 17.49 28.03 -25.99
N ARG A 247 17.85 27.67 -27.22
CA ARG A 247 18.66 28.56 -28.07
C ARG A 247 17.85 29.82 -28.38
N ARG A 248 18.53 30.91 -28.72
CA ARG A 248 17.91 32.23 -28.95
C ARG A 248 16.78 32.22 -29.99
N TRP A 249 16.76 31.24 -30.89
CA TRP A 249 15.78 31.07 -31.97
C TRP A 249 14.80 29.92 -31.73
N GLU A 250 14.95 29.14 -30.65
CA GLU A 250 13.98 28.11 -30.26
C GLU A 250 12.91 28.80 -29.41
N GLN A 251 11.64 28.64 -29.80
CA GLN A 251 10.54 29.10 -28.96
C GLN A 251 10.45 28.16 -27.76
N PRO A 252 10.48 28.68 -26.52
CA PRO A 252 10.15 27.84 -25.37
C PRO A 252 8.72 27.30 -25.58
N PRO A 253 8.44 26.08 -25.13
CA PRO A 253 7.09 25.56 -25.11
C PRO A 253 6.21 26.52 -24.31
N PRO A 254 4.92 26.64 -24.68
CA PRO A 254 4.00 27.52 -24.00
C PRO A 254 3.94 27.15 -22.50
N SER A 255 4.01 28.17 -21.64
CA SER A 255 3.78 27.99 -20.21
C SER A 255 2.35 27.50 -20.00
N LEU A 256 2.18 26.43 -19.23
CA LEU A 256 0.87 25.93 -18.88
C LEU A 256 0.20 26.91 -17.92
N ASN A 257 -1.11 27.07 -18.05
CA ASN A 257 -1.88 27.82 -17.06
C ASN A 257 -2.18 26.89 -15.87
N ILE A 258 -1.60 27.20 -14.71
CA ILE A 258 -1.84 26.46 -13.47
C ILE A 258 -2.86 27.21 -12.61
N ARG A 259 -3.98 26.56 -12.30
CA ARG A 259 -5.02 27.14 -11.44
C ARG A 259 -5.72 26.09 -10.58
N LEU A 260 -6.63 26.54 -9.74
CA LEU A 260 -7.52 25.65 -8.99
C LEU A 260 -8.51 24.95 -9.92
N TRP A 261 -8.78 23.69 -9.61
CA TRP A 261 -9.77 22.85 -10.28
C TRP A 261 -11.20 23.36 -10.04
N ARG A 262 -12.07 23.19 -11.05
CA ARG A 262 -13.51 23.48 -10.98
C ARG A 262 -14.31 22.20 -11.06
N GLN A 263 -15.43 22.11 -10.34
CA GLN A 263 -16.23 20.87 -10.26
C GLN A 263 -16.70 20.33 -11.60
N THR A 264 -16.95 21.21 -12.58
CA THR A 264 -17.34 20.85 -13.95
C THR A 264 -16.24 20.13 -14.74
N GLU A 265 -15.01 20.08 -14.22
CA GLU A 265 -13.84 19.50 -14.88
C GLU A 265 -13.51 18.09 -14.37
N LEU A 266 -14.44 17.44 -13.68
CA LEU A 266 -14.24 16.10 -13.10
C LEU A 266 -13.77 15.07 -14.14
N GLY A 267 -14.39 15.09 -15.34
CA GLY A 267 -14.05 14.17 -16.42
C GLY A 267 -12.58 14.23 -16.84
N SER A 268 -11.92 15.38 -16.72
CA SER A 268 -10.50 15.54 -17.04
C SER A 268 -9.59 14.86 -16.01
N LEU A 269 -9.91 14.97 -14.72
CA LEU A 269 -9.19 14.29 -13.65
C LEU A 269 -9.30 12.78 -13.80
N MET A 270 -10.53 12.30 -14.06
CA MET A 270 -10.81 10.88 -14.31
C MET A 270 -9.98 10.34 -15.47
N ARG A 271 -9.97 11.04 -16.61
CA ARG A 271 -9.19 10.65 -17.79
C ARG A 271 -7.71 10.57 -17.47
N ILE A 272 -7.11 11.64 -16.93
CA ILE A 272 -5.68 11.69 -16.62
C ILE A 272 -5.29 10.61 -15.61
N TYR A 273 -6.12 10.39 -14.59
CA TYR A 273 -5.89 9.32 -13.62
C TYR A 273 -5.87 7.95 -14.30
N ASN A 274 -6.87 7.64 -15.12
CA ASN A 274 -6.94 6.37 -15.83
C ASN A 274 -5.75 6.19 -16.76
N ASP A 275 -5.34 7.22 -17.50
CA ASP A 275 -4.16 7.20 -18.38
C ASP A 275 -2.87 6.87 -17.60
N ASN A 276 -2.77 7.29 -16.33
CA ASN A 276 -1.60 7.05 -15.48
C ASN A 276 -1.66 5.73 -14.69
N THR A 277 -2.83 5.11 -14.56
CA THR A 277 -3.04 3.97 -13.65
C THR A 277 -3.55 2.69 -14.31
N ALA A 278 -3.96 2.74 -15.58
CA ALA A 278 -4.56 1.62 -16.31
C ALA A 278 -3.67 0.37 -16.37
N GLU A 279 -2.35 0.53 -16.42
CA GLU A 279 -1.37 -0.57 -16.43
C GLU A 279 -0.59 -0.68 -15.09
N GLY A 280 -1.03 0.07 -14.09
CA GLY A 280 -0.38 0.12 -12.78
C GLY A 280 -0.58 -1.17 -11.97
N PHE A 281 0.16 -1.28 -10.87
CA PHE A 281 0.03 -2.38 -9.92
C PHE A 281 -0.28 -1.79 -8.54
N GLY A 282 -1.51 -1.96 -8.07
CA GLY A 282 -1.98 -1.44 -6.78
C GLY A 282 -2.89 -0.20 -6.86
N ALA A 283 -3.11 0.41 -8.02
CA ALA A 283 -3.97 1.59 -8.13
C ALA A 283 -5.46 1.27 -7.95
N THR A 284 -6.20 2.13 -7.24
CA THR A 284 -7.65 1.99 -7.10
C THR A 284 -8.34 2.30 -8.44
N GLN A 285 -9.22 1.44 -8.92
CA GLN A 285 -10.10 1.80 -10.03
C GLN A 285 -11.22 2.71 -9.51
N ARG A 286 -11.33 3.91 -10.06
CA ARG A 286 -12.29 4.93 -9.64
C ARG A 286 -13.34 5.16 -10.73
N ASP A 287 -14.60 4.90 -10.41
CA ASP A 287 -15.73 5.37 -11.22
C ASP A 287 -16.11 6.81 -10.82
N GLU A 288 -17.09 7.38 -11.51
CA GLU A 288 -17.50 8.77 -11.27
C GLU A 288 -18.03 8.98 -9.84
N ASP A 289 -18.75 8.01 -9.27
CA ASP A 289 -19.29 8.11 -7.93
C ASP A 289 -18.18 8.05 -6.86
N HIS A 290 -17.16 7.22 -7.06
CA HIS A 290 -15.96 7.20 -6.21
C HIS A 290 -15.23 8.53 -6.26
N TRP A 291 -15.08 9.12 -7.45
CA TRP A 291 -14.49 10.44 -7.61
C TRP A 291 -15.29 11.53 -6.91
N ARG A 292 -16.61 11.55 -7.06
CA ARG A 292 -17.49 12.48 -6.35
C ARG A 292 -17.35 12.33 -4.83
N TRP A 293 -17.29 11.09 -4.33
CA TRP A 293 -17.04 10.81 -2.91
C TRP A 293 -15.68 11.36 -2.44
N LEU A 294 -14.60 11.11 -3.17
CA LEU A 294 -13.25 11.62 -2.86
C LEU A 294 -13.19 13.15 -2.78
N ILE A 295 -13.97 13.84 -3.62
CA ILE A 295 -14.05 15.30 -3.63
C ILE A 295 -14.91 15.80 -2.48
N ASN A 296 -16.10 15.21 -2.28
CA ASN A 296 -17.07 15.64 -1.28
C ASN A 296 -16.59 15.42 0.15
N ARG A 297 -15.76 14.40 0.40
CA ARG A 297 -15.16 14.17 1.72
C ARG A 297 -14.22 15.28 2.17
N GLN A 298 -13.73 16.12 1.25
CA GLN A 298 -12.82 17.25 1.50
C GLN A 298 -11.59 16.87 2.34
N ALA A 299 -10.99 15.71 2.05
CA ALA A 299 -9.77 15.25 2.73
C ALA A 299 -8.48 15.84 2.10
N PHE A 300 -8.58 17.01 1.47
CA PHE A 300 -7.52 17.74 0.77
C PHE A 300 -7.72 19.25 0.98
N ASP A 301 -6.67 20.04 0.78
CA ASP A 301 -6.75 21.51 0.87
C ASP A 301 -7.02 22.15 -0.49
N GLN A 302 -6.33 21.67 -1.53
CA GLN A 302 -6.40 22.23 -2.89
C GLN A 302 -6.21 21.13 -3.94
N ILE A 303 -6.84 21.33 -5.10
CA ILE A 303 -6.55 20.58 -6.33
C ILE A 303 -6.12 21.58 -7.39
N TYR A 304 -4.87 21.47 -7.86
CA TYR A 304 -4.35 22.26 -8.96
C TYR A 304 -4.50 21.50 -10.27
N VAL A 305 -4.79 22.21 -11.34
CA VAL A 305 -4.81 21.68 -12.72
C VAL A 305 -3.85 22.46 -13.58
N ALA A 306 -3.16 21.74 -14.47
CA ALA A 306 -2.29 22.31 -15.50
C ALA A 306 -3.02 22.28 -16.84
N ILE A 307 -3.09 23.43 -17.50
CA ILE A 307 -3.88 23.64 -18.71
C ILE A 307 -2.98 24.03 -19.87
N ASP A 308 -3.08 23.31 -20.98
CA ASP A 308 -2.40 23.60 -22.25
C ASP A 308 -3.29 24.49 -23.13
N GLY A 309 -3.07 25.80 -23.07
CA GLY A 309 -3.82 26.79 -23.82
C GLY A 309 -4.56 27.82 -22.94
N PRO A 310 -5.45 28.63 -23.53
CA PRO A 310 -6.15 29.68 -22.79
C PRO A 310 -7.13 29.09 -21.76
N ASP A 311 -7.32 29.77 -20.63
CA ASP A 311 -8.35 29.40 -19.63
C ASP A 311 -9.74 29.78 -20.16
N ARG A 312 -10.26 28.97 -21.09
CA ARG A 312 -11.63 29.07 -21.61
C ARG A 312 -12.42 27.84 -21.17
N LEU A 313 -13.60 28.10 -20.63
CA LEU A 313 -14.60 27.07 -20.37
C LEU A 313 -15.29 26.76 -21.70
N ASP A 314 -14.78 25.77 -22.44
CA ASP A 314 -15.55 25.22 -23.56
C ASP A 314 -16.68 24.34 -22.99
N LEU A 315 -17.90 24.88 -23.04
CA LEU A 315 -19.13 24.21 -22.60
C LEU A 315 -19.43 22.95 -23.45
N GLU A 316 -18.84 22.86 -24.65
CA GLU A 316 -18.93 21.72 -25.56
C GLU A 316 -17.86 20.68 -25.20
N HIS A 317 -18.23 19.81 -24.26
CA HIS A 317 -17.45 18.72 -23.68
C HIS A 317 -16.80 17.77 -24.71
N ARG A 318 -15.58 18.08 -25.20
CA ARG A 318 -14.71 17.02 -25.77
C ARG A 318 -13.24 17.09 -25.36
N ASN A 319 -12.63 18.27 -25.20
CA ASN A 319 -11.20 18.37 -24.88
C ASN A 319 -10.96 19.51 -23.90
N SER A 320 -11.21 19.27 -22.60
CA SER A 320 -10.64 20.17 -21.60
C SER A 320 -9.11 20.13 -21.74
N PRO A 321 -8.43 21.28 -21.91
CA PRO A 321 -6.98 21.33 -22.09
C PRO A 321 -6.19 20.96 -20.83
N ILE A 322 -6.83 20.34 -19.84
CA ILE A 322 -6.15 19.88 -18.64
C ILE A 322 -5.23 18.71 -19.02
N VAL A 323 -3.94 18.91 -18.78
CA VAL A 323 -2.85 17.98 -19.10
C VAL A 323 -2.19 17.43 -17.84
N GLY A 324 -2.61 17.88 -16.65
CA GLY A 324 -2.18 17.30 -15.39
C GLY A 324 -2.93 17.89 -14.21
N TYR A 325 -2.85 17.24 -13.06
CA TYR A 325 -3.36 17.75 -11.79
C TYR A 325 -2.50 17.32 -10.60
N ALA A 326 -2.59 18.10 -9.52
CA ALA A 326 -1.97 17.78 -8.24
C ALA A 326 -2.98 17.98 -7.11
N VAL A 327 -3.16 16.97 -6.26
CA VAL A 327 -3.96 17.05 -5.03
C VAL A 327 -3.02 17.31 -3.86
N VAL A 328 -3.31 18.36 -3.09
CA VAL A 328 -2.44 18.83 -2.01
C VAL A 328 -3.17 18.85 -0.68
N ARG A 329 -2.46 18.43 0.37
CA ARG A 329 -2.89 18.57 1.76
C ARG A 329 -1.71 18.84 2.69
N ARG A 330 -1.77 19.92 3.48
CA ARG A 330 -0.81 20.27 4.54
C ARG A 330 0.65 20.18 4.08
N GLY A 331 0.93 20.72 2.88
CA GLY A 331 2.27 20.67 2.27
C GLY A 331 2.64 19.32 1.65
N GLN A 332 1.70 18.38 1.58
CA GLN A 332 1.89 17.08 0.94
C GLN A 332 1.18 17.08 -0.42
N ILE A 333 1.92 16.77 -1.48
CA ILE A 333 1.35 16.35 -2.76
C ILE A 333 0.99 14.88 -2.59
N VAL A 334 -0.30 14.59 -2.45
CA VAL A 334 -0.81 13.24 -2.17
C VAL A 334 -1.21 12.48 -3.41
N GLU A 335 -1.36 13.21 -4.53
CA GLU A 335 -1.53 12.65 -5.87
C GLU A 335 -1.03 13.67 -6.89
N LEU A 336 -0.23 13.22 -7.86
CA LEU A 336 0.25 14.01 -8.99
C LEU A 336 0.16 13.13 -10.22
N MET A 337 -0.67 13.53 -11.18
CA MET A 337 -0.88 12.78 -12.41
C MET A 337 -0.80 13.72 -13.60
N THR A 338 -0.11 13.30 -14.65
CA THR A 338 0.14 14.14 -15.83
C THR A 338 0.01 13.33 -17.11
N SER A 339 -0.42 13.98 -18.18
CA SER A 339 -0.40 13.42 -19.52
C SER A 339 1.05 13.11 -19.92
N PRO A 340 1.35 11.92 -20.45
CA PRO A 340 2.68 11.59 -20.96
C PRO A 340 3.08 12.44 -22.18
N LEU A 341 2.11 13.07 -22.85
CA LEU A 341 2.35 13.99 -23.95
C LEU A 341 2.83 15.38 -23.50
N HIS A 342 2.81 15.66 -22.19
CA HIS A 342 3.13 16.96 -21.61
C HIS A 342 4.09 16.81 -20.42
N ASP A 343 5.33 16.43 -20.72
CA ASP A 343 6.42 16.17 -19.77
C ASP A 343 6.68 17.32 -18.76
N GLN A 344 6.43 18.57 -19.15
CA GLN A 344 6.63 19.73 -18.27
C GLN A 344 5.52 19.94 -17.24
N SER A 345 4.38 19.25 -17.36
CA SER A 345 3.21 19.47 -16.50
C SER A 345 3.52 19.22 -15.03
N ALA A 346 4.26 18.15 -14.74
CA ALA A 346 4.62 17.77 -13.37
C ALA A 346 5.49 18.87 -12.72
N ALA A 347 6.52 19.32 -13.44
CA ALA A 347 7.42 20.38 -12.98
C ALA A 347 6.68 21.70 -12.73
N GLN A 348 5.75 22.09 -13.61
CA GLN A 348 4.98 23.33 -13.44
C GLN A 348 3.95 23.24 -12.30
N LEU A 349 3.30 22.09 -12.11
CA LEU A 349 2.44 21.84 -10.96
C LEU A 349 3.23 21.89 -9.64
N VAL A 350 4.37 21.19 -9.56
CA VAL A 350 5.25 21.22 -8.38
C VAL A 350 5.74 22.63 -8.08
N ARG A 351 6.13 23.40 -9.11
CA ARG A 351 6.50 24.82 -8.97
C ARG A 351 5.37 25.62 -8.29
N ARG A 352 4.13 25.46 -8.74
CA ARG A 352 2.98 26.15 -8.14
C ARG A 352 2.75 25.71 -6.70
N VAL A 353 2.79 24.41 -6.41
CA VAL A 353 2.62 23.89 -5.05
C VAL A 353 3.69 24.42 -4.10
N CYS A 354 4.95 24.49 -4.53
CA CYS A 354 6.04 25.02 -3.71
C CYS A 354 5.90 26.52 -3.45
N ALA A 355 5.44 27.30 -4.44
CA ALA A 355 5.16 28.72 -4.25
C ALA A 355 4.07 28.93 -3.19
N ASP A 356 2.93 28.22 -3.31
CA ASP A 356 1.83 28.31 -2.35
C ASP A 356 2.23 27.77 -0.95
N ALA A 357 3.15 26.79 -0.89
CA ALA A 357 3.72 26.30 0.37
C ALA A 357 4.54 27.38 1.07
N ILE A 358 5.36 28.15 0.32
CA ILE A 358 6.13 29.28 0.87
C ILE A 358 5.20 30.38 1.36
N GLU A 359 4.15 30.71 0.61
CA GLU A 359 3.14 31.70 1.02
C GLU A 359 2.40 31.30 2.31
N ARG A 360 2.33 30.00 2.60
CA ARG A 360 1.72 29.45 3.81
C ARG A 360 2.74 29.12 4.91
N ASP A 361 3.97 29.63 4.81
CA ASP A 361 5.08 29.38 5.74
C ASP A 361 5.37 27.89 5.97
N GLN A 362 5.07 27.04 4.99
CA GLN A 362 5.38 25.62 5.06
C GLN A 362 6.87 25.41 4.78
N LEU A 363 7.58 24.88 5.77
CA LEU A 363 9.03 24.65 5.67
C LEU A 363 9.39 23.43 4.82
N ARG A 364 8.41 22.59 4.48
CA ARG A 364 8.63 21.29 3.87
C ARG A 364 7.48 20.95 2.92
N VAL A 365 7.84 20.46 1.74
CA VAL A 365 6.93 19.79 0.82
C VAL A 365 7.25 18.31 0.78
N THR A 366 6.22 17.47 0.81
CA THR A 366 6.34 16.01 0.68
C THR A 366 5.56 15.56 -0.53
N ALA A 367 6.14 14.74 -1.41
CA ALA A 367 5.45 14.18 -2.56
C ALA A 367 5.31 12.66 -2.41
N HIS A 368 4.07 12.18 -2.46
CA HIS A 368 3.73 10.76 -2.53
C HIS A 368 3.56 10.36 -3.99
N ALA A 369 4.27 9.32 -4.42
CA ALA A 369 4.18 8.77 -5.77
C ALA A 369 4.66 7.31 -5.79
N PRO A 370 4.37 6.54 -6.86
CA PRO A 370 4.88 5.18 -7.01
C PRO A 370 6.42 5.12 -6.99
N PRO A 371 7.01 3.99 -6.57
CA PRO A 371 8.44 3.76 -6.74
C PRO A 371 8.88 3.99 -8.18
N GLY A 372 9.95 4.77 -8.37
CA GLY A 372 10.47 5.11 -9.70
C GLY A 372 9.83 6.34 -10.36
N HIS A 373 8.83 6.99 -9.74
CA HIS A 373 8.28 8.23 -10.26
C HIS A 373 9.35 9.34 -10.30
N PRO A 374 9.49 10.11 -11.41
CA PRO A 374 10.55 11.12 -11.56
C PRO A 374 10.58 12.22 -10.50
N ILE A 375 9.46 12.47 -9.82
CA ILE A 375 9.38 13.45 -8.71
C ILE A 375 10.31 13.11 -7.55
N HIS A 376 10.62 11.83 -7.33
CA HIS A 376 11.53 11.43 -6.27
C HIS A 376 12.94 11.94 -6.55
N GLN A 377 13.44 11.71 -7.77
CA GLN A 377 14.74 12.22 -8.20
C GLN A 377 14.80 13.75 -8.15
N LEU A 378 13.77 14.45 -8.64
CA LEU A 378 13.71 15.92 -8.57
C LEU A 378 13.89 16.44 -7.14
N ILE A 379 13.23 15.80 -6.17
CA ILE A 379 13.28 16.22 -4.77
C ILE A 379 14.62 15.83 -4.12
N GLU A 380 15.21 14.69 -4.48
CA GLU A 380 16.54 14.30 -4.03
C GLU A 380 17.62 15.26 -4.56
N ASP A 381 17.55 15.63 -5.84
CA ASP A 381 18.47 16.60 -6.46
C ASP A 381 18.36 17.99 -5.82
N ALA A 382 17.17 18.33 -5.29
CA ALA A 382 16.95 19.53 -4.49
C ALA A 382 17.50 19.42 -3.04
N GLY A 383 18.35 18.43 -2.74
CA GLY A 383 18.89 18.19 -1.40
C GLY A 383 17.91 17.52 -0.43
N GLY A 384 16.80 16.98 -0.95
CA GLY A 384 15.79 16.27 -0.19
C GLY A 384 16.18 14.84 0.18
N ARG A 385 15.18 14.10 0.65
CA ARG A 385 15.30 12.66 0.94
C ARG A 385 14.13 11.91 0.34
N HIS A 386 14.42 10.78 -0.29
CA HIS A 386 13.42 9.79 -0.69
C HIS A 386 13.33 8.68 0.35
N PHE A 387 12.10 8.31 0.69
CA PHE A 387 11.75 7.24 1.60
C PHE A 387 10.94 6.20 0.84
N ALA A 388 11.45 4.97 0.81
CA ALA A 388 10.77 3.80 0.26
C ALA A 388 10.91 2.65 1.27
N ALA A 389 10.04 2.63 2.28
CA ALA A 389 10.16 1.73 3.43
C ALA A 389 8.88 0.90 3.64
N GLU A 390 9.06 -0.33 4.10
CA GLU A 390 7.95 -1.22 4.50
C GLU A 390 7.21 -0.67 5.73
N THR A 391 7.94 -0.01 6.64
CA THR A 391 7.40 0.57 7.86
C THR A 391 7.75 2.05 7.96
N VAL A 392 6.75 2.88 8.29
CA VAL A 392 6.94 4.31 8.59
C VAL A 392 6.27 4.64 9.92
N GLY A 393 7.07 5.12 10.87
CA GLY A 393 6.65 5.16 12.27
C GLY A 393 6.51 3.74 12.80
N SER A 394 5.33 3.39 13.32
CA SER A 394 4.96 2.02 13.68
C SER A 394 4.12 1.32 12.61
N ARG A 395 3.74 2.01 11.52
CA ARG A 395 2.74 1.50 10.58
C ARG A 395 3.37 0.70 9.44
N THR A 396 2.77 -0.45 9.16
CA THR A 396 3.16 -1.38 8.10
C THR A 396 1.91 -1.75 7.29
N TRP A 397 2.06 -1.79 5.97
CA TRP A 397 1.05 -2.39 5.10
C TRP A 397 1.23 -3.90 5.05
N MET A 398 0.14 -4.64 5.21
CA MET A 398 0.11 -6.09 5.12
C MET A 398 -1.05 -6.56 4.27
N ALA A 399 -0.89 -7.70 3.63
CA ALA A 399 -1.91 -8.32 2.81
C ALA A 399 -1.95 -9.83 2.98
N LYS A 400 -3.11 -10.40 2.68
CA LYS A 400 -3.33 -11.83 2.56
C LYS A 400 -4.07 -12.11 1.27
N VAL A 401 -3.46 -12.87 0.37
CA VAL A 401 -4.15 -13.40 -0.81
C VAL A 401 -4.90 -14.67 -0.38
N PHE A 402 -6.22 -14.70 -0.56
CA PHE A 402 -7.05 -15.78 -0.03
C PHE A 402 -6.80 -17.12 -0.75
N ASP A 403 -6.65 -17.06 -2.08
CA ASP A 403 -6.24 -18.19 -2.90
C ASP A 403 -5.06 -17.76 -3.80
N PRO A 404 -3.80 -17.95 -3.33
CA PRO A 404 -2.60 -17.57 -4.07
C PRO A 404 -2.51 -18.23 -5.46
N LEU A 405 -3.02 -19.45 -5.60
CA LEU A 405 -2.94 -20.20 -6.86
C LEU A 405 -3.95 -19.66 -7.87
N GLU A 406 -5.18 -19.37 -7.43
CA GLU A 406 -6.17 -18.70 -8.27
C GLU A 406 -5.73 -17.28 -8.64
N PHE A 407 -5.12 -16.54 -7.71
CA PHE A 407 -4.53 -15.24 -8.02
C PHE A 407 -3.48 -15.36 -9.13
N LEU A 408 -2.56 -16.33 -9.03
CA LEU A 408 -1.57 -16.59 -10.07
C LEU A 408 -2.21 -16.97 -11.42
N ARG A 409 -3.27 -17.79 -11.40
CA ARG A 409 -4.02 -18.17 -12.62
C ARG A 409 -4.69 -16.96 -13.27
N ARG A 410 -5.23 -16.03 -12.48
CA ARG A 410 -5.78 -14.77 -12.98
C ARG A 410 -4.69 -13.93 -13.65
N GLN A 411 -3.50 -13.88 -13.06
CA GLN A 411 -2.34 -13.14 -13.58
C GLN A 411 -1.57 -13.84 -14.74
N ARG A 412 -2.11 -14.92 -15.32
CA ARG A 412 -1.43 -15.72 -16.35
C ARG A 412 -0.91 -14.93 -17.56
N HIS A 413 -1.64 -13.90 -18.00
CA HIS A 413 -1.25 -13.09 -19.16
C HIS A 413 -0.01 -12.25 -18.83
N ASN A 414 0.02 -11.65 -17.65
CA ASN A 414 1.16 -10.88 -17.14
C ASN A 414 2.39 -11.75 -16.93
N VAL A 415 2.22 -12.95 -16.34
CA VAL A 415 3.30 -13.91 -16.16
C VAL A 415 3.89 -14.36 -17.50
N ALA A 416 3.05 -14.75 -18.47
CA ALA A 416 3.52 -15.17 -19.79
C ALA A 416 4.26 -14.04 -20.53
N ALA A 417 3.79 -12.79 -20.40
CA ALA A 417 4.44 -11.62 -20.98
C ALA A 417 5.83 -11.37 -20.36
N ARG A 418 5.95 -11.45 -19.03
CA ARG A 418 7.23 -11.29 -18.30
C ARG A 418 8.24 -12.35 -18.70
N VAL A 419 7.83 -13.62 -18.70
CA VAL A 419 8.71 -14.73 -19.09
C VAL A 419 9.17 -14.58 -20.55
N LYS A 420 8.28 -14.19 -21.47
CA LYS A 420 8.66 -13.91 -22.87
C LYS A 420 9.70 -12.79 -22.99
N ALA A 421 9.63 -11.77 -22.14
CA ALA A 421 10.60 -10.66 -22.13
C ALA A 421 12.02 -11.11 -21.74
N THR A 422 12.15 -12.21 -20.98
CA THR A 422 13.46 -12.80 -20.61
C THR A 422 14.17 -13.56 -21.74
N LYS A 423 13.56 -13.65 -22.94
CA LYS A 423 14.08 -14.39 -24.10
C LYS A 423 14.32 -15.89 -23.86
N ARG A 424 13.82 -16.46 -22.76
CA ARG A 424 13.86 -17.90 -22.50
C ARG A 424 12.94 -18.66 -23.47
N ASN A 425 13.32 -19.89 -23.78
CA ASN A 425 12.49 -20.79 -24.57
C ASN A 425 11.34 -21.33 -23.71
N LEU A 426 10.11 -21.18 -24.20
CA LEU A 426 8.93 -21.76 -23.58
C LEU A 426 8.69 -23.18 -24.16
N PRO A 427 8.14 -24.13 -23.38
CA PRO A 427 7.62 -23.96 -22.02
C PRO A 427 8.71 -23.93 -20.95
N ILE A 428 8.40 -23.29 -19.82
CA ILE A 428 9.21 -23.35 -18.60
C ILE A 428 8.38 -24.04 -17.53
N GLU A 429 8.99 -24.98 -16.80
CA GLU A 429 8.36 -25.69 -15.70
C GLU A 429 9.28 -25.67 -14.48
N PHE A 430 8.73 -25.44 -13.29
CA PHE A 430 9.46 -25.54 -12.03
C PHE A 430 8.55 -26.03 -10.91
N GLY A 431 9.15 -26.71 -9.92
CA GLY A 431 8.45 -27.19 -8.74
C GLY A 431 8.29 -26.12 -7.67
N MET A 432 7.24 -26.24 -6.88
CA MET A 432 7.00 -25.40 -5.69
C MET A 432 6.45 -26.28 -4.56
N LEU A 433 7.08 -26.24 -3.39
CA LEU A 433 6.58 -26.83 -2.16
C LEU A 433 5.95 -25.70 -1.34
N LEU A 434 4.63 -25.54 -1.47
CA LEU A 434 3.86 -24.49 -0.79
C LEU A 434 3.19 -25.07 0.45
N ASP A 435 3.56 -24.61 1.64
CA ASP A 435 3.03 -25.12 2.92
C ASP A 435 3.13 -26.67 3.01
N GLY A 436 4.23 -27.23 2.48
CA GLY A 436 4.46 -28.68 2.42
C GLY A 436 3.71 -29.41 1.30
N GLN A 437 2.90 -28.72 0.50
CA GLN A 437 2.18 -29.31 -0.63
C GLN A 437 2.96 -29.15 -1.95
N PRO A 438 3.25 -30.26 -2.66
CA PRO A 438 3.99 -30.21 -3.90
C PRO A 438 3.10 -29.74 -5.06
N LEU A 439 3.56 -28.70 -5.75
CA LEU A 439 2.94 -28.08 -6.91
C LEU A 439 3.93 -28.01 -8.06
N THR A 440 3.41 -28.04 -9.28
CA THR A 440 4.17 -27.73 -10.50
C THR A 440 3.58 -26.49 -11.16
N VAL A 441 4.42 -25.52 -11.47
CA VAL A 441 4.07 -24.34 -12.26
C VAL A 441 4.61 -24.53 -13.67
N SER A 442 3.72 -24.59 -14.66
CA SER A 442 4.06 -24.68 -16.08
C SER A 442 3.62 -23.41 -16.80
N VAL A 443 4.59 -22.70 -17.37
CA VAL A 443 4.38 -21.48 -18.15
C VAL A 443 4.60 -21.80 -19.62
N THR A 444 3.54 -21.64 -20.41
CA THR A 444 3.59 -21.77 -21.87
C THR A 444 3.36 -20.41 -22.53
N ARG A 445 3.42 -20.35 -23.87
CA ARG A 445 3.08 -19.13 -24.62
C ARG A 445 1.64 -18.65 -24.43
N ARG A 446 0.73 -19.53 -24.00
CA ARG A 446 -0.71 -19.24 -23.95
C ARG A 446 -1.33 -19.38 -22.56
N THR A 447 -0.67 -20.10 -21.67
CA THR A 447 -1.26 -20.51 -20.39
C THR A 447 -0.20 -20.53 -19.30
N VAL A 448 -0.63 -20.21 -18.07
CA VAL A 448 0.06 -20.61 -16.85
C VAL A 448 -0.82 -21.66 -16.21
N LYS A 449 -0.27 -22.85 -15.97
CA LYS A 449 -0.98 -23.96 -15.32
C LYS A 449 -0.27 -24.28 -14.01
N VAL A 450 -1.06 -24.34 -12.95
CA VAL A 450 -0.62 -24.88 -11.67
C VAL A 450 -1.32 -26.22 -11.46
N SER A 451 -0.56 -27.28 -11.25
CA SER A 451 -1.07 -28.63 -10.97
C SER A 451 -0.46 -29.19 -9.68
N SER A 452 -1.28 -29.88 -8.90
CA SER A 452 -0.80 -30.62 -7.73
C SER A 452 0.03 -31.83 -8.18
N GLY A 453 1.12 -32.11 -7.45
CA GLY A 453 2.06 -33.16 -7.79
C GLY A 453 3.05 -32.77 -8.89
N GLY A 454 4.21 -33.42 -8.89
CA GLY A 454 5.30 -33.13 -9.83
C GLY A 454 6.65 -33.61 -9.35
N ASN A 455 7.63 -33.63 -10.26
CA ASN A 455 9.00 -34.02 -9.92
C ASN A 455 9.67 -32.91 -9.11
N LEU A 456 10.08 -33.27 -7.90
CA LEU A 456 10.53 -32.36 -6.84
C LEU A 456 12.05 -32.14 -6.85
N SER A 457 12.76 -32.60 -7.88
CA SER A 457 14.22 -32.50 -7.94
C SER A 457 14.71 -31.07 -8.11
N ASP A 458 13.89 -30.18 -8.68
CA ASP A 458 14.19 -28.75 -8.81
C ASP A 458 12.96 -27.93 -8.43
N ARG A 459 13.04 -27.24 -7.28
CA ARG A 459 11.88 -26.60 -6.65
C ARG A 459 12.23 -25.41 -5.77
N LEU A 460 11.22 -24.58 -5.56
CA LEU A 460 11.16 -23.58 -4.49
C LEU A 460 10.43 -24.17 -3.28
N GLU A 461 10.84 -23.82 -2.06
CA GLU A 461 10.11 -24.13 -0.83
C GLU A 461 9.78 -22.83 -0.09
N LEU A 462 8.50 -22.63 0.20
CA LEU A 462 7.98 -21.40 0.82
C LEU A 462 6.61 -21.62 1.45
N ASP A 463 6.21 -20.68 2.30
CA ASP A 463 4.87 -20.61 2.88
C ASP A 463 3.93 -19.67 2.09
N SER A 464 2.63 -19.75 2.39
CA SER A 464 1.62 -18.87 1.78
C SER A 464 1.89 -17.36 1.95
N PRO A 465 2.32 -16.85 3.13
CA PRO A 465 2.74 -15.45 3.28
C PRO A 465 3.90 -15.05 2.36
N THR A 466 4.91 -15.89 2.18
CA THR A 466 6.04 -15.64 1.27
C THR A 466 5.57 -15.62 -0.19
N LEU A 467 4.70 -16.54 -0.58
CA LEU A 467 4.10 -16.51 -1.92
C LEU A 467 3.25 -15.23 -2.13
N THR A 468 2.54 -14.77 -1.10
CA THR A 468 1.82 -13.48 -1.15
C THR A 468 2.76 -12.31 -1.45
N GLN A 469 3.92 -12.25 -0.79
CA GLN A 469 4.93 -11.20 -1.06
C GLN A 469 5.41 -11.24 -2.52
N MET A 470 5.64 -12.44 -3.06
CA MET A 470 6.06 -12.65 -4.46
C MET A 470 4.96 -12.25 -5.46
N LEU A 471 3.71 -12.68 -5.22
CA LEU A 471 2.58 -12.40 -6.10
C LEU A 471 2.28 -10.90 -6.20
N LEU A 472 2.43 -10.18 -5.09
CA LEU A 472 2.22 -8.74 -5.03
C LEU A 472 3.49 -7.94 -5.43
N GLY A 473 4.58 -8.63 -5.79
CA GLY A 473 5.84 -8.02 -6.18
C GLY A 473 6.51 -7.18 -5.08
N HIS A 474 6.19 -7.45 -3.81
CA HIS A 474 6.76 -6.75 -2.65
C HIS A 474 8.25 -7.04 -2.49
N ALA A 475 8.61 -8.31 -2.67
CA ALA A 475 9.96 -8.83 -2.60
C ALA A 475 10.19 -9.80 -3.76
N SER A 476 11.42 -9.80 -4.28
CA SER A 476 11.83 -10.76 -5.31
C SER A 476 12.21 -12.11 -4.68
N PRO A 477 12.20 -13.21 -5.44
CA PRO A 477 12.71 -14.51 -4.98
C PRO A 477 14.10 -14.43 -4.33
N SER A 478 15.07 -13.74 -4.93
CA SER A 478 16.40 -13.54 -4.36
C SER A 478 16.34 -12.78 -3.04
N GLU A 479 15.56 -11.68 -2.95
CA GLU A 479 15.40 -10.93 -1.69
C GLU A 479 14.80 -11.79 -0.57
N LEU A 480 13.88 -12.71 -0.91
CA LEU A 480 13.25 -13.62 0.06
C LEU A 480 14.18 -14.76 0.46
N SER A 481 15.04 -15.22 -0.45
CA SER A 481 16.06 -16.23 -0.15
C SER A 481 17.15 -15.67 0.76
N ASP A 482 17.61 -14.45 0.51
CA ASP A 482 18.57 -13.74 1.37
C ASP A 482 18.05 -13.55 2.80
N ARG A 483 16.72 -13.47 2.97
CA ARG A 483 16.04 -13.39 4.28
C ARG A 483 15.77 -14.75 4.93
N GLY A 484 16.10 -15.86 4.26
CA GLY A 484 15.79 -17.21 4.71
C GLY A 484 14.30 -17.58 4.66
N GLN A 485 13.50 -16.83 3.90
CA GLN A 485 12.05 -17.06 3.73
C GLN A 485 11.73 -17.95 2.52
N LEU A 486 12.67 -18.08 1.58
CA LEU A 486 12.57 -18.92 0.39
C LEU A 486 13.80 -19.83 0.30
N ALA A 487 13.57 -21.14 0.27
CA ALA A 487 14.60 -22.10 -0.11
C ALA A 487 14.43 -22.51 -1.56
N TYR A 488 15.54 -22.85 -2.23
CA TYR A 488 15.54 -23.30 -3.60
C TYR A 488 16.63 -24.36 -3.82
N VAL A 489 16.44 -25.24 -4.80
CA VAL A 489 17.39 -26.33 -5.06
C VAL A 489 18.50 -25.94 -6.04
N THR A 490 18.17 -25.18 -7.09
CA THR A 490 19.12 -24.75 -8.12
C THR A 490 19.00 -23.26 -8.43
N ASP A 491 20.12 -22.63 -8.82
CA ASP A 491 20.13 -21.23 -9.28
C ASP A 491 19.23 -21.04 -10.52
N GLU A 492 19.10 -22.06 -11.38
CA GLU A 492 18.21 -22.01 -12.54
C GLU A 492 16.74 -21.85 -12.13
N THR A 493 16.28 -22.57 -11.11
CA THR A 493 14.93 -22.40 -10.56
C THR A 493 14.72 -21.01 -9.95
N LEU A 494 15.74 -20.47 -9.27
CA LEU A 494 15.66 -19.10 -8.73
C LEU A 494 15.54 -18.07 -9.87
N GLU A 495 16.34 -18.20 -10.93
CA GLU A 495 16.26 -17.31 -12.10
C GLU A 495 14.92 -17.39 -12.83
N ILE A 496 14.33 -18.59 -12.92
CA ILE A 496 12.97 -18.78 -13.44
C ILE A 496 11.94 -18.09 -12.55
N ALA A 497 12.07 -18.26 -11.23
CA ALA A 497 11.20 -17.62 -10.26
C ALA A 497 11.24 -16.09 -10.38
N GLU A 498 12.43 -15.51 -10.55
CA GLU A 498 12.63 -14.07 -10.74
C GLU A 498 11.91 -13.54 -11.99
N ALA A 499 11.89 -14.34 -13.06
CA ALA A 499 11.15 -13.99 -14.28
C ALA A 499 9.63 -14.02 -14.08
N VAL A 500 9.12 -14.93 -13.27
CA VAL A 500 7.68 -15.11 -13.01
C VAL A 500 7.16 -14.10 -11.98
N PHE A 501 7.93 -13.88 -10.93
CA PHE A 501 7.61 -13.05 -9.77
C PHE A 501 8.63 -11.91 -9.60
N PRO A 502 8.78 -11.03 -10.62
CA PRO A 502 9.67 -9.91 -10.47
C PRO A 502 9.14 -8.98 -9.38
N LYS A 503 10.03 -8.16 -8.82
CA LYS A 503 9.63 -7.04 -8.00
C LYS A 503 8.79 -6.06 -8.82
N LEU A 504 7.62 -5.68 -8.30
CA LEU A 504 6.68 -4.78 -8.96
C LEU A 504 6.50 -3.51 -8.14
N PRO A 505 6.22 -2.35 -8.77
CA PRO A 505 5.98 -1.11 -8.05
C PRO A 505 4.57 -1.09 -7.45
N PHE A 506 4.25 -2.05 -6.57
CA PHE A 506 2.95 -2.09 -5.89
C PHE A 506 2.75 -0.82 -5.05
N TRP A 507 1.81 0.02 -5.47
CA TRP A 507 1.56 1.31 -4.85
C TRP A 507 0.08 1.69 -4.92
N GLN A 508 -0.45 2.16 -3.79
CA GLN A 508 -1.81 2.70 -3.69
C GLN A 508 -1.76 4.23 -3.62
N PRO A 509 -2.59 4.94 -4.42
CA PRO A 509 -2.70 6.38 -4.31
C PRO A 509 -3.11 6.82 -2.90
N VAL A 510 -2.33 7.73 -2.33
CA VAL A 510 -2.58 8.25 -0.97
C VAL A 510 -3.90 9.01 -0.93
N PHE A 511 -4.32 9.61 -2.05
CA PHE A 511 -5.59 10.31 -2.11
C PHE A 511 -6.80 9.41 -1.84
N ASP A 512 -6.74 8.08 -1.98
CA ASP A 512 -7.82 7.18 -1.56
C ASP A 512 -7.84 6.95 -0.03
N THR A 513 -6.67 6.88 0.58
CA THR A 513 -6.48 6.44 1.98
C THR A 513 -6.35 7.59 2.98
N ILE A 514 -6.22 8.82 2.49
CA ILE A 514 -6.03 9.98 3.34
C ILE A 514 -7.28 10.26 4.18
N ARG A 515 -7.11 10.31 5.51
CA ARG A 515 -8.18 10.50 6.50
C ARG A 515 -8.53 11.96 6.66
N GLY A 516 -9.80 12.36 6.76
CA GLY A 516 -10.21 13.76 6.97
C GLY A 516 -9.62 14.39 8.24
N SER A 517 -9.81 15.70 8.44
CA SER A 517 -9.56 16.34 9.75
C SER A 517 -10.79 16.29 10.66
#